data_AF-A0A242A6E4-F1
#
_entry.id   AF-A0A242A6E4-F1
#
_cell.length_a   1.000
_cell.length_b   1.000
_cell.length_c   1.000
_cell.angle_alpha   90.00
_cell.angle_beta   90.00
_cell.angle_gamma   90.00
#
_symmetry.space_group_name_H-M   'P 1'
#
loop_
_entity.id
_entity.type
_entity.pdbx_description
1 polymer ?
#
loop_
_entity_poly.entity_id
_entity_poly.type
_entity_poly.pdbx_seq_one_letter_code
_entity_poly.pdbx_strand_id
1 'polypeptide(L)'
;MRNLIVGIICLISFLLSSALIMVEKSTHARYLNNIEDIGSNMQKFYVQKTNVKHAQEISFFETLVDTYDASIIRTDRVFNEDRIVIYKSGIFSNAYINMLKIKLEMDSGDTIISDDAFLATFKTNDKDQSGRIKDFLNDTPLILQSLKRLYSENALTPGGEYSLIVDRSDSEIIIDMLSDFYSISKVELLTPTTGFENDIGGAFYLIIFFSIIL
;
A
#
# COMPACT_ATOMS: atom_id res chain seq x y z
N MET A 1 41.02 3.89 32.13
CA MET A 1 40.00 4.94 31.91
C MET A 1 39.82 5.30 30.44
N ARG A 2 40.84 5.72 29.69
CA ARG A 2 40.70 6.10 28.25
C ARG A 2 40.04 5.02 27.38
N ASN A 3 40.49 3.76 27.49
CA ASN A 3 39.94 2.65 26.70
C ASN A 3 38.48 2.30 27.09
N LEU A 4 38.10 2.53 28.35
CA LEU A 4 36.73 2.36 28.82
C LEU A 4 35.81 3.43 28.20
N ILE A 5 36.25 4.69 28.20
CA ILE A 5 35.50 5.81 27.62
C ILE A 5 35.32 5.62 26.10
N VAL A 6 36.38 5.22 25.39
CA VAL A 6 36.30 4.91 23.95
C VAL A 6 35.32 3.76 23.70
N GLY A 7 35.38 2.68 24.50
CA GLY A 7 34.46 1.56 24.40
C GLY A 7 33.00 1.96 24.60
N ILE A 8 32.72 2.82 25.58
CA ILE A 8 31.38 3.36 25.85
C ILE A 8 30.89 4.21 24.66
N ILE A 9 31.72 5.09 24.11
CA ILE A 9 31.36 5.92 22.95
C ILE A 9 31.07 5.05 21.72
N CYS A 10 31.88 4.01 21.47
CA CYS A 10 31.64 3.06 20.38
C CYS A 10 30.32 2.32 20.56
N LEU A 11 30.01 1.86 21.78
CA LEU A 11 28.75 1.18 22.10
C LEU A 11 27.55 2.12 21.89
N ILE A 12 27.62 3.36 22.39
CA ILE A 12 26.56 4.36 22.19
C ILE A 12 26.36 4.63 20.70
N SER A 13 27.44 4.80 19.94
CA SER A 13 27.37 5.07 18.49
C SER A 13 26.73 3.89 17.73
N PHE A 14 27.08 2.66 18.12
CA PHE A 14 26.48 1.45 17.55
C PHE A 14 24.98 1.34 17.86
N LEU A 15 24.58 1.60 19.11
CA LEU A 15 23.18 1.57 19.52
C LEU A 15 22.36 2.65 18.81
N LEU A 16 22.90 3.87 18.71
CA LEU A 16 22.25 4.98 18.01
C LEU A 16 22.05 4.67 16.52
N SER A 17 23.09 4.13 15.86
CA SER A 17 23.01 3.75 14.45
C SER A 17 21.98 2.65 14.22
N SER A 18 21.94 1.64 15.10
CA SER A 18 20.96 0.55 15.03
C SER A 18 19.53 1.06 15.22
N ALA A 19 19.31 1.97 16.17
CA ALA A 19 18.01 2.58 16.40
C ALA A 19 17.55 3.41 15.19
N LEU A 20 18.45 4.21 14.60
CA LEU A 20 18.14 4.98 13.38
C LEU A 20 17.75 4.06 12.22
N ILE A 21 18.52 2.98 11.98
CA ILE A 21 18.19 2.00 10.93
C ILE A 21 16.78 1.41 11.15
N MET A 22 16.42 1.08 12.39
CA MET A 22 15.08 0.54 12.66
C MET A 22 13.96 1.57 12.49
N VAL A 23 14.20 2.85 12.84
CA VAL A 23 13.23 3.93 12.63
C VAL A 23 13.01 4.17 11.14
N GLU A 24 14.09 4.26 10.36
CA GLU A 24 14.03 4.39 8.89
C GLU A 24 13.34 3.18 8.26
N LYS A 25 13.67 1.97 8.71
CA LYS A 25 12.98 0.72 8.31
C LYS A 25 11.47 0.82 8.51
N SER A 26 11.04 1.15 9.71
CA SER A 26 9.62 1.24 10.06
C SER A 26 8.92 2.31 9.24
N THR A 27 9.58 3.46 9.04
CA THR A 27 9.03 4.58 8.27
C THR A 27 8.88 4.23 6.80
N HIS A 28 9.89 3.60 6.20
CA HIS A 28 9.86 3.18 4.80
C HIS A 28 8.87 2.04 4.55
N ALA A 29 8.84 1.05 5.43
CA ALA A 29 7.84 -0.02 5.36
C ALA A 29 6.42 0.55 5.46
N ARG A 30 6.18 1.52 6.34
CA ARG A 30 4.89 2.21 6.45
C ARG A 30 4.56 3.00 5.18
N TYR A 31 5.54 3.67 4.58
CA TYR A 31 5.36 4.36 3.30
C TYR A 31 4.94 3.38 2.20
N LEU A 32 5.65 2.26 2.02
CA LEU A 32 5.32 1.26 1.00
C LEU A 32 3.98 0.56 1.26
N ASN A 33 3.64 0.29 2.52
CA ASN A 33 2.33 -0.27 2.89
C ASN A 33 1.15 0.67 2.59
N ASN A 34 1.40 1.98 2.52
CA ASN A 34 0.42 3.03 2.27
C ASN A 34 0.79 3.86 1.03
N ILE A 35 1.35 3.23 0.00
CA ILE A 35 1.75 3.88 -1.26
C ILE A 35 0.57 4.55 -2.00
N GLU A 36 -0.66 4.21 -1.64
CA GLU A 36 -1.88 4.92 -2.06
C GLU A 36 -1.97 6.35 -1.47
N ASP A 37 -1.38 6.59 -0.29
CA ASP A 37 -1.47 7.84 0.46
C ASP A 37 -0.37 8.84 0.06
N ILE A 38 -0.33 9.18 -1.22
CA ILE A 38 0.69 10.08 -1.80
C ILE A 38 0.26 11.57 -1.66
N GLY A 39 -0.50 11.90 -0.61
CA GLY A 39 -0.86 13.28 -0.23
C GLY A 39 -2.15 13.82 -0.86
N SER A 40 -3.07 12.93 -1.22
CA SER A 40 -4.44 13.25 -1.61
C SER A 40 -5.40 12.78 -0.51
N ASN A 41 -6.67 13.20 -0.53
CA ASN A 41 -7.63 12.66 0.45
C ASN A 41 -7.86 11.18 0.15
N MET A 42 -7.36 10.33 1.04
CA MET A 42 -7.54 8.89 0.98
C MET A 42 -8.57 8.47 2.03
N GLN A 43 -9.54 7.65 1.59
CA GLN A 43 -10.52 7.03 2.46
C GLN A 43 -10.52 5.53 2.21
N LYS A 44 -10.32 4.74 3.27
CA LYS A 44 -10.45 3.28 3.19
C LYS A 44 -11.91 2.85 3.18
N PHE A 45 -12.20 1.82 2.41
CA PHE A 45 -13.48 1.13 2.42
C PHE A 45 -13.28 -0.38 2.22
N TYR A 46 -14.25 -1.18 2.67
CA TYR A 46 -14.11 -2.61 2.82
C TYR A 46 -15.33 -3.31 2.21
N VAL A 47 -15.07 -4.18 1.24
CA VAL A 47 -16.09 -5.00 0.59
C VAL A 47 -15.98 -6.42 1.16
N GLN A 48 -16.92 -6.85 1.98
CA GLN A 48 -16.79 -8.13 2.68
C GLN A 48 -17.03 -9.33 1.75
N LYS A 49 -18.28 -9.48 1.28
CA LYS A 49 -18.70 -10.52 0.34
C LYS A 49 -19.67 -9.90 -0.64
N THR A 50 -19.41 -10.09 -1.92
CA THR A 50 -20.22 -9.55 -2.99
C THR A 50 -20.37 -10.58 -4.11
N ASN A 51 -21.53 -10.54 -4.77
CA ASN A 51 -21.81 -11.31 -5.98
C ASN A 51 -21.52 -10.51 -7.26
N VAL A 52 -21.02 -9.27 -7.11
CA VAL A 52 -20.57 -8.44 -8.23
C VAL A 52 -19.46 -9.19 -8.98
N LYS A 53 -19.56 -9.19 -10.31
CA LYS A 53 -18.53 -9.78 -11.18
C LYS A 53 -17.42 -8.77 -11.44
N HIS A 54 -16.19 -9.25 -11.67
CA HIS A 54 -15.02 -8.41 -11.98
C HIS A 54 -15.30 -7.35 -13.04
N ALA A 55 -15.93 -7.74 -14.16
CA ALA A 55 -16.24 -6.80 -15.24
C ALA A 55 -17.20 -5.67 -14.80
N GLN A 56 -18.15 -5.96 -13.92
CA GLN A 56 -19.10 -4.95 -13.42
C GLN A 56 -18.41 -3.97 -12.47
N GLU A 57 -17.56 -4.48 -11.57
CA GLU A 57 -16.77 -3.65 -10.67
C GLU A 57 -15.78 -2.77 -11.44
N ILE A 58 -15.07 -3.35 -12.41
CA ILE A 58 -14.15 -2.61 -13.26
C ILE A 58 -14.88 -1.46 -13.96
N SER A 59 -15.99 -1.73 -14.65
CA SER A 59 -16.74 -0.69 -15.36
C SER A 59 -17.31 0.37 -14.43
N PHE A 60 -17.72 -0.01 -13.22
CA PHE A 60 -18.18 0.95 -12.20
C PHE A 60 -17.03 1.85 -11.72
N PHE A 61 -15.87 1.27 -11.41
CA PHE A 61 -14.69 2.04 -11.00
C PHE A 61 -14.15 2.94 -12.12
N GLU A 62 -14.16 2.47 -13.37
CA GLU A 62 -13.85 3.31 -14.56
C GLU A 62 -14.79 4.52 -14.64
N THR A 63 -16.08 4.33 -14.37
CA THR A 63 -17.05 5.44 -14.32
C THR A 63 -16.71 6.45 -13.23
N LEU A 64 -16.29 5.98 -12.05
CA LEU A 64 -15.88 6.87 -10.94
C LEU A 64 -14.61 7.66 -11.29
N VAL A 65 -13.63 7.00 -11.93
CA VAL A 65 -12.40 7.63 -12.39
C VAL A 65 -12.71 8.70 -13.44
N ASP A 66 -13.54 8.40 -14.43
CA ASP A 66 -13.88 9.33 -15.51
C ASP A 66 -14.73 10.52 -15.04
N THR A 67 -15.60 10.31 -14.04
CA THR A 67 -16.55 11.33 -13.58
C THR A 67 -15.95 12.23 -12.49
N TYR A 68 -15.15 11.67 -11.59
CA TYR A 68 -14.68 12.34 -10.37
C TYR A 68 -13.15 12.44 -10.27
N ASP A 69 -12.40 12.02 -11.31
CA ASP A 69 -10.94 11.91 -11.28
C ASP A 69 -10.44 11.07 -10.07
N ALA A 70 -11.27 10.14 -9.62
CA ALA A 70 -11.00 9.29 -8.47
C ALA A 70 -10.06 8.14 -8.83
N SER A 71 -9.21 7.72 -7.90
CA SER A 71 -8.49 6.44 -7.98
C SER A 71 -9.03 5.47 -6.95
N ILE A 72 -9.25 4.23 -7.36
CA ILE A 72 -9.65 3.15 -6.45
C ILE A 72 -8.57 2.08 -6.47
N ILE A 73 -8.00 1.79 -5.30
CA ILE A 73 -6.86 0.87 -5.14
C ILE A 73 -7.22 -0.22 -4.14
N ARG A 74 -7.23 -1.46 -4.60
CA ARG A 74 -7.38 -2.65 -3.78
C ARG A 74 -6.06 -3.05 -3.17
N THR A 75 -6.08 -3.47 -1.90
CA THR A 75 -4.93 -4.04 -1.21
C THR A 75 -5.16 -5.52 -0.93
N ASP A 76 -4.26 -6.37 -1.44
CA ASP A 76 -4.22 -7.80 -1.12
C ASP A 76 -2.86 -8.17 -0.55
N ARG A 77 -2.83 -9.19 0.30
CA ARG A 77 -1.59 -9.77 0.84
C ARG A 77 -1.59 -11.25 0.49
N VAL A 78 -0.72 -11.64 -0.42
CA VAL A 78 -0.63 -13.01 -0.92
C VAL A 78 0.70 -13.61 -0.49
N PHE A 79 0.64 -14.81 0.08
CA PHE A 79 1.84 -15.58 0.36
C PHE A 79 2.34 -16.22 -0.95
N ASN A 80 3.49 -15.79 -1.44
CA ASN A 80 4.11 -16.33 -2.64
C ASN A 80 5.50 -16.88 -2.30
N GLU A 81 5.73 -18.15 -2.66
CA GLU A 81 6.91 -18.93 -2.30
C GLU A 81 7.16 -18.89 -0.79
N ASP A 82 8.05 -18.00 -0.33
CA ASP A 82 8.51 -17.91 1.05
C ASP A 82 8.22 -16.54 1.72
N ARG A 83 7.45 -15.66 1.07
CA ARG A 83 7.19 -14.31 1.60
C ARG A 83 5.79 -13.80 1.28
N ILE A 84 5.33 -12.88 2.14
CA ILE A 84 4.10 -12.12 1.88
C ILE A 84 4.44 -11.02 0.87
N VAL A 85 3.68 -10.98 -0.23
CA VAL A 85 3.72 -9.90 -1.22
C VAL A 85 2.46 -9.08 -1.10
N ILE A 86 2.62 -7.77 -0.97
CA ILE A 86 1.52 -6.81 -0.98
C ILE A 86 1.21 -6.48 -2.43
N TYR A 87 -0.04 -6.66 -2.83
CA TYR A 87 -0.55 -6.21 -4.11
C TYR A 87 -1.38 -4.95 -3.89
N LYS A 88 -1.01 -3.87 -4.56
CA LYS A 88 -1.80 -2.65 -4.69
C LYS A 88 -2.30 -2.61 -6.13
N SER A 89 -3.57 -2.95 -6.33
CA SER A 89 -4.13 -3.11 -7.67
C SER A 89 -5.27 -2.13 -7.86
N GLY A 90 -5.17 -1.23 -8.83
CA GLY A 90 -6.12 -0.13 -8.94
C GLY A 90 -6.61 0.20 -10.33
N ILE A 91 -7.67 1.00 -10.36
CA ILE A 91 -8.02 1.83 -11.52
C ILE A 91 -7.66 3.25 -11.13
N PHE A 92 -6.73 3.82 -11.90
CA PHE A 92 -6.02 5.03 -11.50
C PHE A 92 -6.48 6.22 -12.34
N SER A 93 -6.68 7.35 -11.67
CA SER A 93 -6.87 8.62 -12.31
C SER A 93 -5.54 9.20 -12.81
N ASN A 94 -5.63 10.10 -13.80
CA ASN A 94 -4.44 10.74 -14.35
C ASN A 94 -3.72 11.59 -13.30
N ALA A 95 -4.48 12.25 -12.41
CA ALA A 95 -3.91 13.02 -11.30
C ALA A 95 -3.07 12.12 -10.39
N TYR A 96 -3.59 10.96 -9.97
CA TYR A 96 -2.85 10.04 -9.12
C TYR A 96 -1.59 9.49 -9.81
N ILE A 97 -1.67 9.08 -11.08
CA ILE A 97 -0.49 8.62 -11.84
C ILE A 97 0.58 9.70 -11.96
N ASN A 98 0.18 10.96 -12.15
CA ASN A 98 1.13 12.08 -12.19
C ASN A 98 1.78 12.31 -10.82
N MET A 99 1.02 12.18 -9.72
CA MET A 99 1.58 12.26 -8.37
C MET A 99 2.56 11.12 -8.09
N LEU A 100 2.24 9.89 -8.49
CA LEU A 100 3.14 8.74 -8.42
C LEU A 100 4.46 9.03 -9.14
N LYS A 101 4.42 9.53 -10.37
CA LYS A 101 5.63 9.87 -11.15
C LYS A 101 6.54 10.89 -10.45
N ILE A 102 5.97 11.79 -9.67
CA ILE A 102 6.73 12.86 -8.98
C ILE A 102 7.26 12.38 -7.63
N LYS A 103 6.48 11.61 -6.88
CA LYS A 103 6.73 11.30 -5.47
C LYS A 103 7.24 9.90 -5.22
N LEU A 104 7.07 8.98 -6.16
CA LEU A 104 7.53 7.60 -6.01
C LEU A 104 9.04 7.53 -6.21
N GLU A 105 9.75 7.07 -5.19
CA GLU A 105 11.18 6.82 -5.33
C GLU A 105 11.40 5.54 -6.14
N MET A 106 12.07 5.69 -7.29
CA MET A 106 12.38 4.59 -8.20
C MET A 106 13.86 4.24 -8.11
N ASP A 107 14.16 2.95 -8.06
CA ASP A 107 15.52 2.42 -8.24
C ASP A 107 15.92 2.38 -9.72
N SER A 108 14.97 2.03 -10.59
CA SER A 108 15.20 1.84 -12.02
C SER A 108 13.89 1.76 -12.81
N GLY A 109 13.95 2.03 -14.11
CA GLY A 109 12.81 1.90 -15.03
C GLY A 109 11.83 3.08 -14.95
N ASP A 110 10.66 2.90 -15.55
CA ASP A 110 9.64 3.94 -15.69
C ASP A 110 8.45 3.70 -14.76
N THR A 111 7.80 4.78 -14.31
CA THR A 111 6.55 4.72 -13.52
C THR A 111 5.34 4.54 -14.44
N ILE A 112 5.27 3.40 -15.13
CA ILE A 112 4.16 3.02 -16.03
C ILE A 112 3.36 1.90 -15.39
N ILE A 113 2.05 2.11 -15.25
CA ILE A 113 1.11 1.09 -14.77
C ILE A 113 -0.01 0.96 -15.81
N SER A 114 -0.24 -0.27 -16.28
CA SER A 114 -1.32 -0.63 -17.21
C SER A 114 -1.67 -2.11 -17.01
N ASP A 115 -2.53 -2.65 -17.89
CA ASP A 115 -2.87 -4.08 -17.86
C ASP A 115 -1.66 -4.97 -18.21
N ASP A 116 -0.74 -4.43 -19.01
CA ASP A 116 0.48 -5.10 -19.47
C ASP A 116 1.77 -4.58 -18.81
N ALA A 117 1.65 -3.70 -17.81
CA ALA A 117 2.81 -3.10 -17.16
C ALA A 117 2.58 -2.86 -15.66
N PHE A 118 3.56 -3.23 -14.83
CA PHE A 118 3.47 -3.06 -13.38
C PHE A 118 4.80 -2.64 -12.74
N LEU A 119 4.70 -2.11 -11.53
CA LEU A 119 5.85 -1.73 -10.71
C LEU A 119 6.00 -2.71 -9.55
N ALA A 120 7.23 -2.97 -9.13
CA ALA A 120 7.50 -3.82 -7.97
C ALA A 120 8.67 -3.29 -7.15
N THR A 121 8.72 -3.57 -5.85
CA THR A 121 9.91 -3.24 -5.01
C THR A 121 11.08 -4.20 -5.22
N PHE A 122 10.86 -5.30 -5.93
CA PHE A 122 11.85 -6.33 -6.20
C PHE A 122 11.85 -6.70 -7.69
N LYS A 123 12.87 -7.45 -8.11
CA LYS A 123 12.95 -7.97 -9.47
C LYS A 123 12.06 -9.21 -9.60
N THR A 124 11.04 -9.16 -10.44
CA THR A 124 10.13 -10.30 -10.70
C THR A 124 10.65 -11.22 -11.80
N ASN A 125 11.57 -10.74 -12.64
CA ASN A 125 11.97 -11.34 -13.94
C ASN A 125 10.84 -11.40 -14.98
N ASP A 126 9.70 -10.75 -14.71
CA ASP A 126 8.66 -10.53 -15.71
C ASP A 126 9.11 -9.42 -16.67
N LYS A 127 8.84 -9.60 -17.96
CA LYS A 127 9.09 -8.60 -19.01
C LYS A 127 8.15 -7.39 -18.90
N ASP A 128 7.00 -7.58 -18.25
CA ASP A 128 5.97 -6.56 -18.04
C ASP A 128 6.29 -5.69 -16.81
N GLN A 129 7.36 -5.99 -16.07
CA GLN A 129 7.84 -5.10 -15.01
C GLN A 129 8.45 -3.83 -15.63
N SER A 130 7.72 -2.72 -15.56
CA SER A 130 8.12 -1.42 -16.13
C SER A 130 9.17 -0.70 -15.27
N GLY A 131 9.15 -0.93 -13.96
CA GLY A 131 10.04 -0.26 -13.03
C GLY A 131 10.21 -0.97 -11.69
N ARG A 132 11.27 -0.59 -10.97
CA ARG A 132 11.53 -1.01 -9.60
C ARG A 132 11.38 0.15 -8.64
N ILE A 133 10.41 0.04 -7.74
CA ILE A 133 10.20 0.97 -6.63
C ILE A 133 11.32 0.75 -5.63
N LYS A 134 11.86 1.83 -5.10
CA LYS A 134 12.93 1.77 -4.11
C LYS A 134 12.42 1.18 -2.79
N ASP A 135 13.04 0.10 -2.37
CA ASP A 135 12.90 -0.48 -1.04
C ASP A 135 14.28 -0.55 -0.41
N PHE A 136 14.57 0.37 0.50
CA PHE A 136 15.90 0.53 1.10
C PHE A 136 16.43 -0.74 1.78
N LEU A 137 15.53 -1.61 2.26
CA LEU A 137 15.89 -2.80 3.02
C LEU A 137 15.44 -4.11 2.36
N ASN A 138 14.81 -4.03 1.19
CA ASN A 138 14.29 -5.17 0.42
C ASN A 138 13.41 -6.11 1.27
N ASP A 139 12.68 -5.56 2.24
CA ASP A 139 11.90 -6.32 3.22
C ASP A 139 10.39 -6.07 3.13
N THR A 140 9.96 -5.23 2.19
CA THR A 140 8.55 -4.94 1.92
C THR A 140 8.23 -5.26 0.45
N PRO A 141 8.05 -6.55 0.11
CA PRO A 141 7.70 -6.96 -1.25
C PRO A 141 6.33 -6.40 -1.62
N LEU A 142 6.31 -5.54 -2.64
CA LEU A 142 5.14 -4.82 -3.10
C LEU A 142 5.08 -4.90 -4.62
N ILE A 143 3.88 -5.14 -5.15
CA ILE A 143 3.54 -5.00 -6.57
C ILE A 143 2.42 -3.96 -6.68
N LEU A 144 2.63 -2.96 -7.55
CA LEU A 144 1.66 -1.94 -7.90
C LEU A 144 1.26 -2.13 -9.37
N GLN A 145 -0.01 -2.47 -9.62
CA GLN A 145 -0.49 -2.90 -10.94
C GLN A 145 -1.94 -2.45 -11.19
N SER A 146 -2.47 -2.70 -12.40
CA SER A 146 -3.89 -2.47 -12.66
C SER A 146 -4.78 -3.52 -11.98
N LEU A 147 -6.00 -3.12 -11.61
CA LEU A 147 -6.99 -4.05 -11.06
C LEU A 147 -7.39 -5.14 -12.08
N LYS A 148 -7.43 -4.79 -13.36
CA LYS A 148 -7.70 -5.74 -14.45
C LYS A 148 -6.63 -6.83 -14.50
N ARG A 149 -5.35 -6.45 -14.37
CA ARG A 149 -4.24 -7.41 -14.33
C ARG A 149 -4.40 -8.37 -13.16
N LEU A 150 -4.69 -7.87 -11.95
CA LEU A 150 -4.94 -8.69 -10.76
C LEU A 150 -6.01 -9.77 -11.03
N TYR A 151 -7.15 -9.39 -11.61
CA TYR A 151 -8.26 -10.32 -11.89
C TYR A 151 -7.98 -11.29 -13.04
N SER A 152 -7.08 -10.93 -13.96
CA SER A 152 -6.65 -11.85 -15.02
C SER A 152 -5.67 -12.92 -14.52
N GLU A 153 -4.84 -12.57 -13.53
CA GLU A 153 -3.77 -13.44 -13.01
C GLU A 153 -4.20 -14.24 -11.78
N ASN A 154 -5.21 -13.78 -11.03
CA ASN A 154 -5.60 -14.36 -9.75
C ASN A 154 -7.10 -14.65 -9.69
N ALA A 155 -7.46 -15.80 -9.11
CA ALA A 155 -8.85 -16.20 -8.86
C ALA A 155 -9.43 -15.54 -7.59
N LEU A 156 -9.24 -14.22 -7.43
CA LEU A 156 -9.76 -13.46 -6.29
C LEU A 156 -11.20 -13.01 -6.54
N THR A 157 -12.03 -12.94 -5.50
CA THR A 157 -13.35 -12.30 -5.60
C THR A 157 -13.21 -10.79 -5.37
N PRO A 158 -14.15 -9.94 -5.83
CA PRO A 158 -14.16 -8.49 -5.55
C PRO A 158 -14.24 -8.08 -4.06
N GLY A 159 -14.38 -9.02 -3.12
CA GLY A 159 -14.27 -8.69 -1.70
C GLY A 159 -12.83 -8.37 -1.32
N GLY A 160 -12.61 -7.32 -0.52
CA GLY A 160 -11.28 -6.88 -0.10
C GLY A 160 -11.25 -5.53 0.61
N GLU A 161 -10.02 -5.12 0.96
CA GLU A 161 -9.68 -3.77 1.44
C GLU A 161 -9.39 -2.88 0.23
N TYR A 162 -10.04 -1.72 0.19
CA TYR A 162 -9.86 -0.72 -0.86
C TYR A 162 -9.54 0.65 -0.27
N SER A 163 -8.88 1.46 -1.08
CA SER A 163 -8.63 2.87 -0.83
C SER A 163 -9.21 3.69 -1.97
N LEU A 164 -10.04 4.66 -1.62
CA LEU A 164 -10.55 5.70 -2.51
C LEU A 164 -9.65 6.93 -2.36
N ILE A 165 -9.15 7.44 -3.47
CA ILE A 165 -8.35 8.68 -3.53
C ILE A 165 -9.09 9.66 -4.41
N VAL A 166 -9.56 10.76 -3.84
CA VAL A 166 -10.41 11.73 -4.54
C VAL A 166 -10.37 13.11 -3.86
N ASP A 167 -10.96 14.13 -4.47
CA ASP A 167 -11.27 15.37 -3.76
C ASP A 167 -12.21 15.10 -2.57
N ARG A 168 -11.98 15.79 -1.46
CA ARG A 168 -12.77 15.64 -0.24
C ARG A 168 -14.26 15.96 -0.46
N SER A 169 -14.58 16.87 -1.39
CA SER A 169 -15.97 17.22 -1.70
C SER A 169 -16.77 16.04 -2.25
N ASP A 170 -16.11 15.13 -2.95
CA ASP A 170 -16.77 14.06 -3.71
C ASP A 170 -16.74 12.72 -2.97
N SER A 171 -15.90 12.61 -1.93
CA SER A 171 -15.73 11.40 -1.12
C SER A 171 -17.07 10.83 -0.63
N GLU A 172 -17.91 11.64 0.01
CA GLU A 172 -19.21 11.15 0.54
C GLU A 172 -20.14 10.70 -0.59
N ILE A 173 -20.18 11.41 -1.71
CA ILE A 173 -21.01 11.04 -2.87
C ILE A 173 -20.57 9.67 -3.42
N ILE A 174 -19.27 9.45 -3.54
CA ILE A 174 -18.72 8.19 -4.06
C ILE A 174 -18.95 7.05 -3.07
N ILE A 175 -18.82 7.29 -1.76
CA ILE A 175 -19.16 6.30 -0.73
C ILE A 175 -20.64 5.87 -0.85
N ASP A 176 -21.54 6.79 -1.19
CA ASP A 176 -22.97 6.47 -1.37
C ASP A 176 -23.17 5.60 -2.59
N MET A 177 -22.51 5.95 -3.70
CA MET A 177 -22.52 5.15 -4.92
C MET A 177 -21.94 3.75 -4.70
N LEU A 178 -20.86 3.63 -3.92
CA LEU A 178 -20.25 2.33 -3.55
C LEU A 178 -21.20 1.50 -2.67
N SER A 179 -21.81 2.13 -1.67
CA SER A 179 -22.82 1.53 -0.78
C SER A 179 -23.97 0.94 -1.61
N ASP A 180 -24.51 1.72 -2.55
CA ASP A 180 -25.60 1.29 -3.43
C ASP A 180 -25.17 0.18 -4.40
N PHE A 181 -24.02 0.35 -5.05
CA PHE A 181 -23.48 -0.61 -6.03
C PHE A 181 -23.24 -1.99 -5.41
N TYR A 182 -22.67 -2.05 -4.21
CA TYR A 182 -22.45 -3.29 -3.48
C TYR A 182 -23.68 -3.77 -2.71
N SER A 183 -24.71 -2.94 -2.57
CA SER A 183 -25.87 -3.19 -1.71
C SER A 183 -25.46 -3.48 -0.25
N ILE A 184 -24.49 -2.72 0.25
CA ILE A 184 -23.93 -2.81 1.60
C ILE A 184 -24.12 -1.44 2.27
N SER A 185 -24.44 -1.39 3.56
CA SER A 185 -24.58 -0.10 4.24
C SER A 185 -23.26 0.68 4.31
N LYS A 186 -23.30 2.02 4.25
CA LYS A 186 -22.08 2.85 4.44
C LYS A 186 -21.28 2.49 5.70
N VAL A 187 -21.98 2.23 6.81
CA VAL A 187 -21.34 1.86 8.08
C VAL A 187 -20.53 0.58 7.92
N GLU A 188 -21.11 -0.43 7.29
CA GLU A 188 -20.44 -1.70 7.02
C GLU A 188 -19.28 -1.53 6.02
N LEU A 189 -19.48 -0.71 4.98
CA LEU A 189 -18.47 -0.39 3.98
C LEU A 189 -17.26 0.35 4.59
N LEU A 190 -17.46 1.16 5.63
CA LEU A 190 -16.39 1.93 6.30
C LEU A 190 -15.81 1.21 7.52
N THR A 191 -16.32 0.04 7.88
CA THR A 191 -15.83 -0.74 9.01
C THR A 191 -14.87 -1.83 8.52
N PRO A 192 -13.62 -1.88 9.02
CA PRO A 192 -12.70 -2.95 8.67
C PRO A 192 -13.27 -4.31 9.10
N THR A 193 -13.20 -5.30 8.21
CA THR A 193 -13.53 -6.67 8.58
C THR A 193 -12.39 -7.21 9.45
N THR A 194 -12.71 -7.88 10.56
CA THR A 194 -11.72 -8.43 11.49
C THR A 194 -10.78 -9.39 10.74
N GLY A 195 -9.56 -8.95 10.46
CA GLY A 195 -8.60 -9.67 9.61
C GLY A 195 -7.48 -8.81 8.99
N PHE A 196 -7.59 -7.48 9.01
CA PHE A 196 -6.64 -6.57 8.33
C PHE A 196 -5.69 -5.77 9.25
N GLU A 197 -5.84 -5.86 10.57
CA GLU A 197 -4.97 -5.13 11.52
C GLU A 197 -3.77 -5.98 11.93
N ASN A 198 -2.59 -5.64 11.41
CA ASN A 198 -1.31 -5.97 12.05
C ASN A 198 -0.35 -4.81 11.77
N ASP A 199 -0.46 -3.74 12.56
CA ASP A 199 0.51 -2.65 12.51
C ASP A 199 1.63 -2.88 13.54
N ILE A 200 2.84 -3.05 13.02
CA ILE A 200 4.06 -3.48 13.72
C ILE A 200 4.62 -2.35 14.63
N GLY A 201 3.98 -1.19 14.68
CA GLY A 201 4.38 -0.03 15.47
C GLY A 201 4.42 -0.25 16.98
N GLY A 202 3.60 -1.15 17.53
CA GLY A 202 3.54 -1.41 18.98
C GLY A 202 4.82 -2.04 19.57
N ALA A 203 5.56 -2.81 18.78
CA ALA A 203 6.76 -3.50 19.25
C ALA A 203 7.94 -2.54 19.47
N PHE A 204 8.00 -1.42 18.76
CA PHE A 204 9.12 -0.49 18.84
C PHE A 204 9.15 0.31 20.15
N TYR A 205 7.97 0.72 20.64
CA TYR A 205 7.85 1.42 21.93
C TYR A 205 8.15 0.51 23.13
N LEU A 206 7.84 -0.78 23.04
CA LEU A 206 8.19 -1.76 24.08
C LEU A 206 9.70 -1.93 24.21
N ILE A 207 10.44 -2.00 23.10
CA ILE A 207 11.89 -2.15 23.12
C ILE A 207 12.56 -0.91 23.74
N ILE A 208 12.09 0.30 23.40
CA ILE A 208 12.59 1.54 24.01
C ILE A 208 12.28 1.59 25.50
N PHE A 209 11.07 1.20 25.91
CA PHE A 209 10.67 1.16 27.32
C PHE A 209 11.52 0.18 28.14
N PHE A 210 11.82 -1.01 27.61
CA PHE A 210 12.71 -1.98 28.27
C PHE A 210 14.17 -1.50 28.34
N SER A 211 14.65 -0.73 27.35
CA SER A 211 16.01 -0.19 27.36
C SER A 211 16.23 1.01 28.30
N ILE A 212 15.16 1.65 28.79
CA ILE A 212 15.22 2.75 29.76
C ILE A 212 15.08 2.22 31.21
N ILE A 213 14.49 1.04 31.39
CA ILE A 213 14.24 0.42 32.70
C ILE A 213 15.39 -0.49 33.16
N LEU A 214 16.25 -0.93 32.24
CA LEU A 214 17.46 -1.72 32.53
C LEU A 214 18.69 -0.82 32.74
#